data_AF-A0A1J3JC36-F1
#
_entry.id   AF-A0A1J3JC36-F1
#
_cell.length_a   1.000
_cell.length_b   1.000
_cell.length_c   1.000
_cell.angle_alpha   90.00
_cell.angle_beta   90.00
_cell.angle_gamma   90.00
#
_symmetry.space_group_name_H-M   'P 1'
#
loop_
_entity.id
_entity.type
_entity.pdbx_description
1 polymer ?
#
loop_
_entity_poly.entity_id
_entity_poly.type
_entity_poly.pdbx_seq_one_letter_code
_entity_poly.pdbx_strand_id
1 'polypeptide(L)'
;PKGRFGDVNMDGIDHYNRVINAILERGIEPFVTLTHYDIPHELEFRYGSCLNSQFREDYEHYAEICFRYFGNRVKFWATFNEPKLTAVVPRLSETAHVAIPT
;
A
#
# COMPACT_ATOMS: atom_id res chain seq x y z
N PRO A 1 12.11 -3.69 3.24
CA PRO A 1 11.06 -2.72 3.68
C PRO A 1 10.59 -3.05 5.10
N LYS A 2 10.84 -2.16 6.08
CA LYS A 2 10.53 -2.40 7.51
C LYS A 2 9.32 -1.60 8.01
N GLY A 3 8.44 -1.18 7.10
CA GLY A 3 7.43 -0.16 7.40
C GLY A 3 8.08 1.17 7.78
N ARG A 4 7.45 1.92 8.69
CA ARG A 4 7.91 3.22 9.20
C ARG A 4 9.22 3.21 10.00
N PHE A 5 9.77 2.04 10.29
CA PHE A 5 11.05 1.87 11.00
C PHE A 5 12.23 1.57 10.05
N GLY A 6 11.99 1.60 8.73
CA GLY A 6 13.05 1.46 7.73
C GLY A 6 13.26 2.75 6.95
N ASP A 7 14.40 2.84 6.28
CA ASP A 7 14.68 3.94 5.35
C ASP A 7 13.79 3.85 4.10
N VAL A 8 13.53 5.01 3.51
CA VAL A 8 12.84 5.12 2.21
C VAL A 8 13.72 4.48 1.14
N ASN A 9 13.15 3.55 0.37
CA ASN A 9 13.84 2.95 -0.76
C ASN A 9 13.86 3.93 -1.95
N MET A 10 14.98 4.65 -2.11
CA MET A 10 15.14 5.63 -3.18
C MET A 10 15.13 5.01 -4.58
N ASP A 11 15.60 3.77 -4.76
CA ASP A 11 15.52 3.08 -6.06
C ASP A 11 14.06 2.84 -6.47
N GLY A 12 13.18 2.58 -5.50
CA GLY A 12 11.74 2.48 -5.70
C GLY A 12 11.12 3.82 -6.10
N ILE A 13 11.54 4.91 -5.45
CA ILE A 13 11.12 6.27 -5.83
C ILE A 13 11.54 6.57 -7.27
N ASP A 14 12.78 6.27 -7.63
CA ASP A 14 13.30 6.49 -8.98
C ASP A 14 12.58 5.64 -10.04
N HIS A 15 12.22 4.41 -9.69
CA HIS A 15 11.39 3.58 -10.55
C HIS A 15 10.05 4.25 -10.87
N TYR A 16 9.27 4.65 -9.85
CA TYR A 16 7.97 5.28 -10.07
C TYR A 16 8.07 6.68 -10.69
N ASN A 17 9.16 7.41 -10.43
CA ASN A 17 9.46 8.65 -11.15
C ASN A 17 9.54 8.44 -12.66
N ARG A 18 10.26 7.39 -13.10
CA ARG A 18 10.36 7.06 -14.54
C ARG A 18 9.00 6.67 -15.13
N VAL A 19 8.21 5.89 -14.39
CA VAL A 19 6.86 5.48 -14.83
C VAL A 19 5.94 6.70 -14.97
N ILE A 20 5.86 7.54 -13.95
CA ILE A 20 5.01 8.75 -13.95
C ILE A 20 5.44 9.70 -15.08
N ASN A 21 6.73 9.95 -15.23
CA ASN A 21 7.24 10.81 -16.31
C ASN A 21 6.89 10.25 -17.69
N ALA A 22 7.06 8.95 -17.91
CA ALA A 22 6.72 8.31 -19.19
C ALA A 22 5.22 8.38 -19.53
N ILE A 23 4.35 8.35 -18.51
CA ILE A 23 2.90 8.53 -18.66
C ILE A 23 2.59 9.99 -19.07
N LEU A 24 3.18 10.96 -18.36
CA LEU A 24 2.99 12.38 -18.61
C LEU A 24 3.55 12.83 -19.97
N GLU A 25 4.70 12.29 -20.40
CA GLU A 25 5.29 12.54 -21.73
C GLU A 25 4.35 12.12 -22.88
N ARG A 26 3.42 11.21 -22.61
CA ARG A 26 2.38 10.77 -23.56
C ARG A 26 1.09 11.59 -23.45
N GLY A 27 1.06 12.62 -22.62
CA GLY A 27 -0.12 13.47 -22.39
C GLY A 27 -1.23 12.79 -21.57
N ILE A 28 -0.91 11.71 -20.84
CA ILE A 28 -1.87 10.98 -20.02
C ILE A 28 -1.74 11.47 -18.57
N GLU A 29 -2.87 11.76 -17.93
CA GLU A 29 -2.90 12.15 -16.51
C GLU A 29 -2.90 10.87 -15.63
N PRO A 30 -1.90 10.69 -14.74
CA PRO A 30 -1.83 9.52 -13.88
C PRO A 30 -2.90 9.56 -12.79
N PHE A 31 -3.60 8.44 -12.61
CA PHE A 31 -4.43 8.16 -11.45
C PHE A 31 -3.76 7.06 -10.65
N VAL A 32 -3.29 7.38 -9.43
CA VAL A 32 -2.53 6.43 -8.60
C VAL A 32 -3.39 5.88 -7.47
N THR A 33 -3.40 4.56 -7.32
CA THR A 33 -3.96 3.89 -6.15
C THR A 33 -2.83 3.55 -5.19
N LEU A 34 -2.90 4.02 -3.94
CA LEU A 34 -1.84 3.79 -2.94
C LEU A 34 -1.73 2.32 -2.53
N THR A 35 -2.84 1.60 -2.45
CA THR A 35 -2.86 0.19 -2.03
C THR A 35 -3.88 -0.62 -2.81
N HIS A 36 -3.45 -1.76 -3.32
CA HIS A 36 -4.25 -2.69 -4.11
C HIS A 36 -3.98 -4.14 -3.67
N TYR A 37 -4.27 -4.43 -2.39
CA TYR A 37 -4.11 -5.74 -1.73
C TYR A 37 -2.66 -6.22 -1.54
N ASP A 38 -1.70 -5.32 -1.68
CA ASP A 38 -0.26 -5.54 -1.64
C ASP A 38 0.37 -5.11 -0.31
N ILE A 39 -0.29 -5.43 0.81
CA ILE A 39 0.20 -5.07 2.13
C ILE A 39 1.52 -5.80 2.43
N PRO A 40 2.58 -5.12 2.92
CA PRO A 40 3.85 -5.77 3.19
C PRO A 40 3.74 -6.89 4.22
N HIS A 41 4.29 -8.06 3.90
CA HIS A 41 4.30 -9.25 4.77
C HIS A 41 4.90 -8.98 6.16
N GLU A 42 5.88 -8.09 6.26
CA GLU A 42 6.48 -7.65 7.52
C GLU A 42 5.44 -7.09 8.51
N LEU A 43 4.41 -6.38 8.02
CA LEU A 43 3.37 -5.78 8.88
C LEU A 43 2.39 -6.85 9.41
N GLU A 44 2.17 -7.90 8.63
CA GLU A 44 1.43 -9.09 9.06
C GLU A 44 2.17 -9.76 10.23
N PHE A 45 3.45 -10.09 10.04
CA PHE A 45 4.26 -10.72 11.08
C PHE A 45 4.37 -9.87 12.36
N ARG A 46 4.50 -8.55 12.21
CA ARG A 46 4.70 -7.64 13.34
C ARG A 46 3.47 -7.47 14.22
N TYR A 47 2.29 -7.32 13.62
CA TYR A 47 1.09 -6.97 14.39
C TYR A 47 -0.24 -7.42 13.79
N GLY A 48 -0.26 -8.25 12.74
CA GLY A 48 -1.50 -8.66 12.06
C GLY A 48 -2.07 -7.61 11.10
N SER A 49 -1.20 -6.74 10.57
CA SER A 49 -1.52 -5.85 9.45
C SER A 49 -2.78 -4.98 9.66
N CYS A 50 -3.63 -4.85 8.64
CA CYS A 50 -4.80 -3.97 8.56
C CYS A 50 -5.83 -4.15 9.71
N LEU A 51 -5.79 -5.26 10.44
CA LEU A 51 -6.69 -5.50 11.59
C LEU A 51 -6.18 -4.84 12.88
N ASN A 52 -4.92 -4.39 12.89
CA ASN A 52 -4.30 -3.72 14.03
C ASN A 52 -4.33 -2.20 13.87
N SER A 53 -4.57 -1.47 14.96
CA SER A 53 -4.57 0.00 14.96
C SER A 53 -3.22 0.61 14.57
N GLN A 54 -2.11 -0.11 14.79
CA GLN A 54 -0.77 0.33 14.38
C GLN A 54 -0.61 0.45 12.85
N PHE A 55 -1.44 -0.25 12.06
CA PHE A 55 -1.41 -0.15 10.60
C PHE A 55 -1.62 1.27 10.10
N ARG A 56 -2.44 2.06 10.81
CA ARG A 56 -2.68 3.46 10.47
C ARG A 56 -1.38 4.26 10.38
N GLU A 57 -0.46 4.07 11.34
CA GLU A 57 0.79 4.83 11.39
C GLU A 57 1.75 4.43 10.25
N ASP A 58 1.83 3.15 9.91
CA ASP A 58 2.61 2.68 8.75
C ASP A 58 2.01 3.18 7.42
N TYR A 59 0.68 3.16 7.31
CA TYR A 59 -0.02 3.62 6.11
C TYR A 59 0.10 5.13 5.92
N GLU A 60 -0.06 5.92 7.00
CA GLU A 60 0.15 7.38 6.97
C GLU A 60 1.57 7.73 6.55
N HIS A 61 2.58 7.06 7.13
CA HIS A 61 3.98 7.26 6.76
C HIS A 61 4.24 6.94 5.28
N TYR A 62 3.71 5.82 4.78
CA TYR A 62 3.81 5.44 3.37
C TYR A 62 3.13 6.47 2.44
N ALA A 63 1.90 6.88 2.77
CA ALA A 63 1.16 7.87 1.98
C ALA A 63 1.89 9.23 1.96
N GLU A 64 2.46 9.67 3.07
CA GLU A 64 3.25 10.89 3.16
C GLU A 64 4.44 10.86 2.20
N ILE A 65 5.18 9.75 2.17
CA ILE A 65 6.29 9.55 1.22
C ILE A 65 5.79 9.66 -0.22
N CYS A 66 4.72 8.95 -0.58
CA CYS A 66 4.15 9.00 -1.92
C CYS A 66 3.74 10.43 -2.34
N PHE A 67 3.03 11.14 -1.47
CA PHE A 67 2.62 12.53 -1.75
C PHE A 67 3.81 13.47 -1.85
N ARG A 68 4.82 13.30 -0.99
CA ARG A 68 6.05 14.12 -1.02
C ARG A 68 6.81 13.98 -2.34
N TYR A 69 6.97 12.76 -2.84
CA TYR A 69 7.81 12.51 -4.03
C TYR A 69 7.04 12.62 -5.35
N PHE A 70 5.74 12.35 -5.36
CA PHE A 70 4.95 12.26 -6.60
C PHE A 70 3.81 13.27 -6.69
N GLY A 71 3.42 13.91 -5.58
CA GLY A 71 2.26 14.81 -5.51
C GLY A 71 2.38 16.08 -6.36
N ASN A 72 3.59 16.45 -6.78
CA ASN A 72 3.77 17.56 -7.73
C ASN A 72 3.29 17.24 -9.16
N ARG A 73 3.12 15.96 -9.48
CA ARG A 73 2.82 15.43 -10.83
C ARG A 73 1.57 14.57 -10.89
N VAL A 74 1.18 13.97 -9.78
CA VAL A 74 -0.02 13.12 -9.67
C VAL A 74 -1.11 13.90 -8.95
N LYS A 75 -2.20 14.19 -9.66
CA LYS A 75 -3.34 14.95 -9.12
C LYS A 75 -4.46 14.07 -8.59
N PHE A 76 -4.61 12.86 -9.13
CA PHE A 76 -5.69 11.95 -8.78
C PHE A 76 -5.17 10.73 -8.02
N TRP A 77 -5.75 10.51 -6.85
CA TRP A 77 -5.33 9.46 -5.92
C TRP A 77 -6.53 8.67 -5.43
N ALA A 78 -6.38 7.36 -5.34
CA ALA A 78 -7.22 6.49 -4.51
C ALA A 78 -6.40 5.95 -3.34
N THR A 79 -6.98 5.93 -2.15
CA THR A 79 -6.32 5.40 -0.94
C THR A 79 -6.28 3.87 -0.96
N PHE A 80 -7.45 3.25 -1.09
CA PHE A 80 -7.60 1.80 -1.17
C PHE A 80 -8.42 1.43 -2.39
N ASN A 81 -8.00 0.40 -3.12
CA ASN A 81 -8.90 -0.31 -4.03
C ASN A 81 -9.84 -1.19 -3.21
N GLU A 82 -11.15 -0.96 -3.33
CA GLU A 82 -12.21 -1.82 -2.77
C GLU A 82 -11.90 -2.38 -1.36
N PRO A 83 -11.84 -1.52 -0.32
CA PRO A 83 -11.34 -1.89 1.01
C PRO A 83 -12.17 -2.98 1.71
N LYS A 84 -13.41 -3.22 1.26
CA LYS A 84 -14.25 -4.32 1.77
C LYS A 84 -13.57 -5.68 1.57
N LEU A 85 -12.88 -5.90 0.45
CA LEU A 85 -12.18 -7.16 0.19
C LEU A 85 -10.99 -7.35 1.14
N THR A 86 -10.21 -6.29 1.38
CA THR A 86 -9.10 -6.30 2.35
C THR A 86 -9.55 -6.65 3.76
N ALA A 87 -10.76 -6.24 4.16
CA ALA A 87 -11.30 -6.54 5.48
C ALA A 87 -11.92 -7.95 5.58
N VAL A 88 -12.51 -8.46 4.50
CA VAL A 88 -13.28 -9.71 4.50
C VAL A 88 -12.41 -10.94 4.26
N VAL A 89 -11.47 -10.88 3.32
CA VAL A 89 -10.67 -12.06 2.93
C VAL A 89 -9.83 -12.64 4.08
N PRO A 90 -9.12 -11.83 4.90
CA PRO A 90 -8.39 -12.36 6.05
C PRO A 90 -9.33 -13.06 7.05
N ARG A 91 -10.50 -12.47 7.34
CA ARG A 91 -11.49 -13.07 8.25
C ARG A 91 -12.06 -14.39 7.74
N LEU A 92 -12.20 -14.55 6.43
CA LEU A 92 -12.65 -15.81 5.82
C LEU A 92 -11.55 -16.88 5.86
N SER A 93 -10.27 -16.49 5.76
CA SER A 93 -9.15 -17.43 5.90
C SER A 93 -8.98 -17.96 7.33
N GLU A 94 -9.18 -17.13 8.34
CA GLU A 94 -9.19 -17.58 9.75
C GLU A 94 -10.34 -18.55 10.03
N THR A 95 -11.54 -18.31 9.47
CA THR A 95 -12.66 -19.24 9.61
C THR A 95 -12.44 -20.56 8.87
N ALA A 96 -11.68 -20.57 7.78
CA ALA A 96 -11.29 -21.80 7.08
C ALA A 96 -10.29 -22.64 7.90
N HIS A 97 -9.38 -22.02 8.66
CA HIS A 97 -8.43 -22.73 9.53
C HIS A 97 -9.09 -23.39 10.76
N VAL A 98 -10.25 -22.89 11.20
CA VAL A 98 -11.03 -23.51 12.30
C VAL A 98 -11.86 -24.72 11.81
N ALA A 99 -12.04 -24.89 10.50
CA ALA A 99 -12.92 -25.89 9.92
C ALA A 99 -12.22 -27.19 9.47
N ILE A 100 -10.93 -27.38 9.73
CA ILE A 100 -10.24 -28.66 9.50
C ILE A 100 -10.04 -29.36 10.85
N PRO A 101 -10.97 -30.23 11.28
CA PRO A 101 -10.73 -31.10 12.42
C PRO A 101 -9.70 -32.17 12.01
N THR A 102 -8.66 -32.35 12.83
CA THR A 102 -7.84 -33.57 12.86
C THR A 102 -8.68 -34.79 13.19
#